data_AF-A0A9E1DT23-F1
#
_entry.id   AF-A0A9E1DT23-F1
#
_cell.length_a   1.000
_cell.length_b   1.000
_cell.length_c   1.000
_cell.angle_alpha   90.00
_cell.angle_beta   90.00
_cell.angle_gamma   90.00
#
_symmetry.space_group_name_H-M   'P 1'
#
loop_
_entity.id
_entity.type
_entity.pdbx_description
1 polymer ?
#
loop_
_entity_poly.entity_id
_entity_poly.type
_entity_poly.pdbx_seq_one_letter_code
_entity_poly.pdbx_strand_id
1 'polypeptide(L)'
;MTAANPTQATDLPFEKAFAQLQELVKKLEGGTLPLEESLKAFEEGVRLTRQCQESLSAAELKVEQLLKIGADGKTQTKPFEE
;
A
#
# COMPACT_ATOMS: atom_id res chain seq x y z
N MET A 1 18.19 0.16 -16.57
CA MET A 1 17.30 -0.94 -16.97
C MET A 1 17.69 -2.12 -16.09
N THR A 2 16.89 -2.76 -15.25
CA THR A 2 15.43 -2.93 -15.11
C THR A 2 15.25 -3.75 -13.84
N ALA A 3 14.30 -3.38 -12.97
CA ALA A 3 13.62 -4.33 -12.09
C ALA A 3 12.27 -3.72 -11.67
N ALA A 4 11.41 -3.53 -12.68
CA ALA A 4 9.99 -3.32 -12.44
C ALA A 4 9.44 -4.64 -11.90
N ASN A 5 9.07 -4.68 -10.62
CA ASN A 5 8.44 -5.84 -10.03
C ASN A 5 6.98 -5.94 -10.53
N PRO A 6 6.54 -7.09 -11.07
CA PRO A 6 5.21 -7.24 -11.64
C PRO A 6 4.24 -7.62 -10.51
N THR A 7 3.50 -6.65 -10.01
CA THR A 7 2.21 -6.93 -9.37
C THR A 7 1.27 -5.82 -9.79
N GLN A 8 0.67 -6.02 -10.96
CA GLN A 8 -0.45 -5.20 -11.40
C GLN A 8 -1.66 -5.57 -10.55
N ALA A 9 -2.00 -4.69 -9.63
CA ALA A 9 -3.37 -4.34 -9.34
C ALA A 9 -3.47 -2.82 -9.55
N THR A 10 -4.58 -2.38 -10.12
CA THR A 10 -4.87 -1.00 -10.55
C THR A 10 -5.09 -0.08 -9.35
N ASP A 11 -4.20 -0.12 -8.36
CA ASP A 11 -4.29 0.66 -7.14
C ASP A 11 -3.28 1.81 -7.16
N LEU A 12 -3.71 2.97 -6.66
CA LEU A 12 -2.81 4.11 -6.48
C LEU A 12 -1.58 3.73 -5.64
N PRO A 13 -0.39 4.29 -5.95
CA PRO A 13 0.76 4.22 -5.07
C PRO A 13 0.41 4.66 -3.65
N PHE A 14 1.01 4.03 -2.63
CA PHE A 14 0.80 4.35 -1.22
C PHE A 14 0.76 5.85 -0.93
N GLU A 15 1.79 6.58 -1.37
CA GLU A 15 1.90 8.04 -1.17
C GLU A 15 0.69 8.81 -1.72
N LYS A 16 0.15 8.39 -2.88
CA LYS A 16 -1.02 9.02 -3.47
C LYS A 16 -2.31 8.65 -2.73
N ALA A 17 -2.48 7.38 -2.38
CA ALA A 17 -3.64 6.93 -1.61
C ALA A 17 -3.70 7.62 -0.24
N PHE A 18 -2.55 7.74 0.42
CA PHE A 18 -2.41 8.42 1.70
C PHE A 18 -2.70 9.92 1.59
N ALA A 19 -2.16 10.60 0.57
CA ALA A 19 -2.45 12.01 0.33
C ALA A 19 -3.94 12.27 0.06
N GLN A 20 -4.59 11.42 -0.74
CA GLN A 20 -6.03 11.51 -0.99
C GLN A 20 -6.85 11.29 0.29
N LEU A 21 -6.44 10.33 1.13
CA LEU A 21 -7.10 10.08 2.41
C LEU A 21 -6.97 11.30 3.35
N GLN A 22 -5.79 11.92 3.43
CA GLN A 22 -5.59 13.13 4.22
C GLN A 22 -6.46 14.30 3.74
N GLU A 23 -6.57 14.50 2.42
CA GLU A 23 -7.44 15.53 1.86
C GLU A 23 -8.91 15.26 2.19
N LEU A 24 -9.32 14.01 2.14
CA LEU A 24 -10.69 13.59 2.43
C LEU A 24 -11.04 13.78 3.91
N VAL A 25 -10.14 13.42 4.82
CA VAL A 25 -10.30 13.69 6.27
C VAL A 25 -10.44 15.18 6.51
N LYS A 26 -9.58 16.00 5.91
CA LYS A 26 -9.66 17.47 6.04
C LYS A 26 -10.99 18.04 5.55
N LYS A 27 -11.56 17.46 4.48
CA LYS A 27 -12.90 17.84 3.99
C LYS A 27 -13.98 17.50 5.03
N LEU A 28 -13.97 16.27 5.54
CA LEU A 28 -14.93 15.80 6.56
C LEU A 28 -14.86 16.63 7.85
N GLU A 29 -13.65 16.94 8.33
CA GLU A 29 -13.43 17.79 9.51
C GLU A 29 -13.94 19.23 9.31
N GLY A 30 -14.03 19.69 8.06
CA GLY A 30 -14.57 21.00 7.73
C GLY A 30 -16.07 21.14 8.00
N GLY A 31 -16.82 20.04 8.16
CA GLY A 31 -18.22 20.03 8.61
C GLY A 31 -19.23 20.74 7.70
N THR A 32 -18.83 21.12 6.48
CA THR A 32 -19.66 21.88 5.52
C THR A 32 -20.24 21.01 4.41
N LEU A 33 -19.90 19.71 4.37
CA LEU A 33 -20.40 18.81 3.35
C LEU A 33 -21.86 18.43 3.61
N PRO A 34 -22.72 18.43 2.58
CA PRO A 34 -24.02 17.78 2.64
C PRO A 34 -23.90 16.31 3.09
N LEU A 35 -24.98 15.78 3.69
CA LEU A 35 -25.00 14.40 4.19
C LEU A 35 -24.60 13.37 3.13
N GLU A 36 -25.14 13.50 1.91
CA GLU A 36 -24.86 12.56 0.83
C GLU A 36 -23.38 12.60 0.40
N GLU A 37 -22.77 13.78 0.36
CA GLU A 37 -21.35 13.91 0.06
C GLU A 37 -20.46 13.41 1.21
N SER A 38 -20.91 13.60 2.45
CA SER A 38 -20.23 13.07 3.64
C SER A 38 -20.19 11.55 3.64
N LEU A 39 -21.27 10.89 3.21
CA LEU A 39 -21.32 9.43 3.05
C LEU A 39 -20.39 8.95 1.94
N LYS A 40 -20.40 9.60 0.77
CA LYS A 40 -19.47 9.28 -0.34
C LYS A 40 -18.02 9.46 0.08
N ALA A 41 -17.71 10.54 0.79
CA ALA A 41 -16.38 10.77 1.32
C ALA A 41 -15.98 9.67 2.33
N PHE A 42 -16.88 9.30 3.24
CA PHE A 42 -16.60 8.22 4.19
C PHE A 42 -16.31 6.88 3.50
N GLU A 43 -17.12 6.48 2.52
CA GLU A 43 -16.91 5.25 1.74
C GLU A 43 -15.54 5.24 1.05
N GLU A 44 -15.18 6.35 0.41
CA GLU A 44 -13.88 6.50 -0.25
C GLU A 44 -12.72 6.49 0.76
N GLY A 45 -12.90 7.11 1.93
CA GLY A 45 -11.92 7.06 3.02
C GLY A 45 -11.68 5.63 3.52
N VAL A 46 -12.73 4.81 3.65
CA VAL A 46 -12.62 3.39 4.01
C VAL A 46 -11.85 2.62 2.93
N ARG A 47 -12.14 2.87 1.64
CA ARG A 47 -11.44 2.24 0.51
C ARG A 47 -9.95 2.58 0.53
N LEU A 48 -9.59 3.87 0.63
CA LEU A 48 -8.21 4.34 0.68
C LEU A 48 -7.45 3.79 1.88
N THR A 49 -8.11 3.68 3.04
CA THR A 49 -7.50 3.12 4.26
C THR A 49 -7.12 1.65 4.06
N ARG A 50 -8.01 0.84 3.47
CA ARG A 50 -7.72 -0.58 3.16
C ARG A 50 -6.53 -0.71 2.21
N GLN A 51 -6.52 0.11 1.17
CA GLN A 51 -5.43 0.13 0.19
C GLN A 51 -4.07 0.51 0.82
N CYS A 52 -4.06 1.48 1.75
CA CYS A 52 -2.86 1.83 2.52
C CYS A 52 -2.40 0.64 3.38
N GLN A 53 -3.32 -0.02 4.08
CA GLN A 53 -3.01 -1.19 4.91
C GLN A 53 -2.40 -2.32 4.09
N GLU A 54 -2.98 -2.65 2.93
CA GLU A 54 -2.48 -3.68 2.03
C GLU A 54 -1.07 -3.35 1.52
N SER A 55 -0.82 -2.08 1.18
CA SER A 55 0.50 -1.61 0.77
C SER A 55 1.55 -1.77 1.87
N LEU A 56 1.19 -1.42 3.11
CA LEU A 56 2.08 -1.57 4.28
C LEU A 56 2.34 -3.03 4.60
N SER A 57 1.32 -3.89 4.58
CA SER A 57 1.47 -5.33 4.81
C SER A 57 2.37 -6.00 3.76
N ALA A 58 2.25 -5.60 2.49
CA ALA A 58 3.14 -6.09 1.44
C ALA A 58 4.60 -5.64 1.66
N ALA A 59 4.81 -4.41 2.12
CA ALA A 59 6.14 -3.89 2.44
C ALA A 59 6.75 -4.62 3.65
N GLU A 60 5.97 -4.85 4.71
CA GLU A 60 6.38 -5.60 5.90
C GLU A 60 6.82 -7.03 5.55
N LEU A 61 6.00 -7.75 4.78
CA LEU A 61 6.33 -9.10 4.31
C LEU A 61 7.62 -9.14 3.48
N LYS A 62 7.86 -8.12 2.67
CA LYS A 62 9.12 -8.01 1.90
C LYS A 62 10.32 -7.77 2.81
N VAL A 63 10.19 -6.93 3.83
CA VAL A 63 11.25 -6.70 4.83
C VAL A 63 11.54 -7.98 5.59
N GLU A 64 10.52 -8.71 6.04
CA GLU A 64 10.71 -9.99 6.72
C GLU A 64 11.46 -11.01 5.87
N GLN A 65 11.12 -11.13 4.58
CA GLN A 65 11.82 -12.05 3.68
C GLN A 65 13.30 -11.68 3.54
N LEU A 66 13.62 -10.39 3.40
CA LEU A 66 15.00 -9.91 3.32
C LEU A 66 15.79 -10.17 4.61
N LEU A 67 15.15 -9.99 5.78
CA LEU A 67 15.78 -10.27 7.07
C LEU A 67 15.97 -11.77 7.32
N LYS A 68 15.00 -12.62 6.91
CA LYS A 68 15.12 -14.08 6.97
C LYS A 68 16.29 -14.57 6.12
N ILE A 69 16.51 -14.01 4.92
CA ILE A 69 17.69 -14.33 4.08
C ILE A 69 19.03 -13.99 4.78
N GLY A 70 19.03 -13.09 5.77
CA GLY A 70 20.23 -12.68 6.52
C GLY A 70 20.52 -13.48 7.79
N ALA A 71 19.57 -14.23 8.35
CA ALA A 71 19.70 -14.84 9.68
C ALA A 71 20.42 -16.21 9.67
N ASP A 72 20.40 -16.92 8.54
CA ASP A 72 21.02 -18.25 8.37
C ASP A 72 22.34 -18.20 7.58
N GLY A 73 22.82 -17.01 7.18
CA GLY A 73 24.16 -16.82 6.58
C GLY A 73 24.42 -17.66 5.33
N LYS A 74 23.39 -18.23 4.71
CA LYS A 74 23.49 -19.09 3.53
C LYS A 74 22.59 -18.53 2.44
N THR A 75 23.22 -17.89 1.46
CA THR A 75 22.63 -17.70 0.14
C THR A 75 22.23 -19.07 -0.41
N GLN A 76 20.93 -19.33 -0.57
CA GLN A 76 20.49 -20.44 -1.39
C GLN A 76 20.76 -20.07 -2.86
N THR A 77 21.91 -20.48 -3.36
CA THR A 77 22.16 -20.55 -4.79
C THR A 77 21.43 -21.78 -5.31
N LYS A 78 20.35 -21.60 -6.07
CA LYS A 78 19.87 -22.68 -6.93
C LYS A 78 20.95 -22.94 -7.99
N PRO A 79 21.41 -24.18 -8.19
CA PRO A 79 22.28 -24.50 -9.31
C PRO A 79 21.60 -24.06 -10.60
N PHE A 80 22.33 -23.36 -11.45
CA PHE A 80 21.93 -23.16 -12.84
C PHE A 80 22.08 -24.52 -13.52
N GLU A 81 20.98 -25.18 -13.83
CA GLU A 81 20.98 -26.38 -14.66
C GLU A 81 21.05 -25.92 -16.13
N GLU A 82 22.13 -26.31 -16.82
CA GLU A 82 22.36 -26.07 -18.25
C GLU A 82 21.39 -26.84 -19.15
#